data_AF-A0A661SR33-F1
#
_entry.id   AF-A0A661SR33-F1
#
_cell.length_a   1.000
_cell.length_b   1.000
_cell.length_c   1.000
_cell.angle_alpha   90.00
_cell.angle_beta   90.00
_cell.angle_gamma   90.00
#
_symmetry.space_group_name_H-M   'P 1'
#
loop_
_entity.id
_entity.type
_entity.pdbx_description
1 polymer ?
#
loop_
_entity_poly.entity_id
_entity_poly.type
_entity_poly.pdbx_seq_one_letter_code
_entity_poly.pdbx_strand_id
1 'polypeptide(L)' 'MSKGKHEFRMPTEAEWEYAARSGGKKERYAGGDDIDSVAWYEDNSGGSTHPVGKKAPNGLGIHDMSGNV' A
#
# COMPACT_ATOMS: atom_id res chain seq x y z
N MET A 1 23.87 24.03 -0.40
CA MET A 1 23.81 22.57 -0.65
C MET A 1 23.01 22.36 -1.93
N SER A 2 23.63 21.82 -2.98
CA SER A 2 22.92 21.50 -4.23
C SER A 2 22.06 20.26 -3.99
N LYS A 3 20.73 20.36 -4.18
CA LYS A 3 19.85 19.19 -4.16
C LYS A 3 20.15 18.35 -5.39
N GLY A 4 20.50 17.08 -5.22
CA GLY A 4 20.68 16.14 -6.33
C GLY A 4 19.41 16.03 -7.17
N LYS A 5 19.56 15.81 -8.48
CA LYS A 5 18.44 15.52 -9.37
C LYS A 5 17.97 14.08 -9.12
N HIS A 6 16.71 13.90 -8.75
CA HIS A 6 16.08 12.58 -8.65
C HIS A 6 15.14 12.40 -9.83
N GLU A 7 15.24 11.25 -10.49
CA GLU A 7 14.30 10.83 -11.52
C GLU A 7 13.30 9.83 -10.93
N PHE A 8 12.02 10.02 -11.25
CA PHE A 8 10.92 9.19 -10.78
C PHE A 8 10.29 8.48 -11.97
N ARG A 9 9.85 7.24 -11.74
CA ARG A 9 9.07 6.45 -12.69
C ARG A 9 7.98 5.67 -11.96
N MET A 10 7.00 5.20 -12.70
CA MET A 10 6.05 4.22 -12.15
C MET A 10 6.78 2.91 -11.79
N PRO A 11 6.31 2.20 -10.75
CA PRO A 11 6.78 0.86 -10.49
C PRO A 11 6.37 -0.06 -11.64
N THR A 12 7.20 -1.05 -11.92
CA THR A 12 6.76 -2.23 -12.68
C THR A 12 5.76 -3.02 -11.84
N GLU A 13 5.01 -3.92 -12.47
CA GLU A 13 4.10 -4.83 -11.75
C GLU A 13 4.83 -5.63 -10.67
N ALA A 14 6.00 -6.18 -10.98
CA ALA A 14 6.81 -6.97 -10.03
C ALA A 14 7.31 -6.12 -8.84
N GLU A 15 7.72 -4.87 -9.09
CA GLU A 15 8.13 -3.96 -8.01
C GLU A 15 6.95 -3.57 -7.13
N TRP A 16 5.79 -3.32 -7.73
CA TRP A 16 4.58 -3.01 -7.00
C TRP A 16 4.13 -4.21 -6.15
N GLU A 17 4.12 -5.42 -6.69
CA GLU A 17 3.75 -6.63 -5.94
C GLU A 17 4.75 -6.92 -4.81
N TYR A 18 6.06 -6.78 -5.07
CA TYR A 18 7.08 -6.96 -4.04
C TYR A 18 6.88 -5.97 -2.88
N ALA A 19 6.62 -4.71 -3.21
CA ALA A 19 6.31 -3.67 -2.25
C ALA A 19 5.02 -3.98 -1.48
N ALA A 20 3.95 -4.39 -2.17
CA ALA A 20 2.65 -4.72 -1.57
C ALA A 20 2.77 -5.90 -0.59
N ARG A 21 3.51 -6.95 -0.96
CA ARG A 21 3.77 -8.16 -0.17
C ARG A 21 4.84 -7.97 0.91
N SER A 22 5.00 -6.78 1.47
CA SER A 22 5.93 -6.56 2.58
C SER A 22 7.38 -7.04 2.30
N GLY A 23 7.84 -6.90 1.06
CA GLY A 23 9.14 -7.43 0.61
C GLY A 23 9.11 -8.92 0.23
N GLY A 24 8.02 -9.40 -0.36
CA GLY A 24 7.89 -10.78 -0.84
C GLY A 24 7.39 -11.81 0.19
N LYS A 25 6.82 -11.35 1.31
CA LYS A 25 6.14 -12.22 2.29
C LYS A 25 4.86 -12.81 1.73
N LYS A 26 4.48 -13.96 2.27
CA LYS A 26 3.22 -14.63 1.94
C LYS A 26 2.10 -14.12 2.84
N GLU A 27 1.52 -12.99 2.46
CA GLU A 27 0.37 -12.35 3.11
C GLU A 27 -0.81 -12.33 2.12
N ARG A 28 -2.05 -12.46 2.63
CA ARG A 28 -3.25 -12.38 1.78
C ARG A 28 -3.52 -10.96 1.29
N TYR A 29 -3.32 -9.97 2.15
CA TYR A 29 -3.44 -8.55 1.85
C TYR A 29 -2.14 -7.82 2.24
N ALA A 30 -1.95 -6.59 1.77
CA ALA A 30 -0.73 -5.85 2.07
C ALA A 30 -0.67 -5.50 3.57
N GLY A 31 0.18 -6.21 4.33
CA GLY A 31 0.34 -6.00 5.78
C GLY A 31 -0.36 -7.01 6.68
N GLY A 32 -1.04 -8.02 6.12
CA GLY A 32 -1.61 -9.10 6.92
C GLY A 32 -2.79 -9.81 6.25
N ASP A 33 -3.46 -10.65 7.05
CA ASP A 33 -4.60 -11.45 6.58
C ASP A 33 -5.97 -10.85 6.97
N ASP A 34 -5.98 -9.85 7.86
CA ASP A 34 -7.18 -9.11 8.26
C ASP A 34 -7.39 -7.89 7.35
N ILE A 35 -8.33 -8.00 6.41
CA ILE A 35 -8.64 -6.96 5.43
C ILE A 35 -9.08 -5.65 6.08
N ASP A 36 -9.83 -5.70 7.19
CA ASP A 36 -10.34 -4.50 7.85
C ASP A 36 -9.23 -3.68 8.49
N SER A 37 -8.12 -4.31 8.85
CA SER A 37 -6.97 -3.62 9.44
C SER A 37 -6.13 -2.85 8.40
N VAL A 38 -6.07 -3.33 7.15
CA VAL A 38 -5.11 -2.83 6.13
C VAL A 38 -5.76 -2.11 4.95
N ALA A 39 -7.06 -2.26 4.73
CA ALA A 39 -7.70 -1.77 3.50
C ALA A 39 -8.98 -0.95 3.75
N TRP A 40 -9.19 0.00 2.85
CA TRP A 40 -10.50 0.59 2.58
C TRP A 40 -11.09 -0.10 1.36
N TYR A 41 -12.20 -0.81 1.53
CA TYR A 41 -12.86 -1.57 0.46
C TYR A 41 -14.37 -1.33 0.49
N GLU A 42 -15.13 -2.00 -0.38
CA GLU A 42 -16.57 -1.77 -0.58
C GLU A 42 -17.36 -1.64 0.74
N ASP A 43 -17.19 -2.59 1.66
CA ASP A 43 -18.00 -2.64 2.89
C ASP A 43 -17.64 -1.56 3.92
N ASN A 44 -16.39 -1.09 3.98
CA ASN A 44 -15.92 -0.19 5.03
C ASN A 44 -15.52 1.22 4.55
N SER A 45 -15.49 1.44 3.23
CA SER A 45 -15.11 2.73 2.62
C SER A 45 -16.23 3.77 2.64
N GLY A 46 -17.49 3.35 2.76
CA GLY A 46 -18.64 4.24 2.58
C GLY A 46 -18.79 4.76 1.14
N GLY A 47 -18.20 4.07 0.15
CA GLY A 47 -18.27 4.45 -1.26
C GLY A 47 -17.39 5.66 -1.63
N SER A 48 -16.39 5.99 -0.81
CA SER A 48 -15.47 7.09 -1.06
C SER A 48 -14.02 6.72 -0.75
N THR A 49 -13.08 7.45 -1.33
CA THR A 49 -11.66 7.38 -0.96
C THR A 49 -11.45 7.98 0.43
N HIS A 50 -10.36 7.60 1.07
CA HIS A 50 -9.97 8.06 2.41
C HIS A 50 -8.57 8.70 2.36
N PRO A 51 -8.25 9.60 3.32
CA PRO A 51 -6.89 10.10 3.47
C PRO A 51 -5.89 8.94 3.58
N VAL A 52 -4.76 9.06 2.86
CA VAL A 52 -3.72 8.02 2.87
C VAL A 52 -3.17 7.79 4.27
N GLY A 53 -2.79 6.55 4.57
CA GLY A 53 -2.15 6.17 5.82
C GLY A 53 -3.08 6.08 7.03
N LYS A 54 -4.38 5.88 6.81
CA LYS A 54 -5.38 5.72 7.91
C LYS A 54 -5.62 4.28 8.35
N LYS A 55 -5.25 3.29 7.51
CA LYS A 55 -5.20 1.86 7.86
C LYS A 55 -3.77 1.44 8.14
N ALA A 56 -3.56 0.25 8.71
CA ALA A 56 -2.24 -0.24 9.09
C ALA A 56 -1.32 -0.34 7.84
N PRO A 57 -0.01 -0.01 7.98
CA PRO A 57 0.94 -0.21 6.90
C PRO A 57 1.30 -1.68 6.74
N ASN A 58 1.90 -2.02 5.60
CA ASN A 58 2.56 -3.30 5.43
C ASN A 58 3.93 -3.36 6.10
N GLY A 59 4.63 -4.50 5.99
CA GLY A 59 5.94 -4.72 6.62
C GLY A 59 7.08 -3.82 6.13
N LEU A 60 6.87 -3.03 5.07
CA LEU A 60 7.80 -2.00 4.59
C LEU A 60 7.39 -0.57 4.99
N GLY A 61 6.31 -0.42 5.75
CA GLY A 61 5.77 0.90 6.13
C GLY A 61 4.94 1.57 5.03
N ILE A 62 4.53 0.83 3.99
CA ILE A 62 3.75 1.37 2.87
C ILE A 62 2.26 1.14 3.17
N HIS A 63 1.47 2.21 3.07
CA HIS A 63 0.04 2.17 3.32
C HIS A 63 -0.77 2.05 2.02
N ASP A 64 -2.02 1.62 2.15
CA ASP A 64 -3.03 1.65 1.09
C ASP A 64 -2.62 0.87 -0.17
N MET A 65 -1.76 -0.15 0.00
CA MET A 65 -1.42 -1.12 -1.06
C MET A 65 -2.54 -2.16 -1.29
N SER A 66 -3.65 -2.05 -0.55
CA SER A 66 -4.88 -2.80 -0.74
C SER A 66 -6.07 -1.84 -0.54
N GLY A 67 -6.85 -1.61 -1.60
CA GLY A 67 -8.02 -0.74 -1.59
C GLY A 67 -7.71 0.76 -1.66
N ASN A 68 -8.60 1.58 -1.11
CA ASN A 68 -8.64 3.04 -1.14
C ASN A 68 -9.01 3.69 -2.50
N VAL A 69 -8.36 3.31 -3.62
CA VAL A 69 -8.57 3.92 -4.96
C VAL A 69 -8.82 2.90 -6.06
#